data_AF-A0A6A3BXY1-F1
#
_entry.id   AF-A0A6A3BXY1-F1
#
_cell.length_a   1.000
_cell.length_b   1.000
_cell.length_c   1.000
_cell.angle_alpha   90.00
_cell.angle_beta   90.00
_cell.angle_gamma   90.00
#
_symmetry.space_group_name_H-M   'P 1'
#
loop_
_entity.id
_entity.type
_entity.pdbx_description
1 polymer ?
#
loop_
_entity_poly.entity_id
_entity_poly.type
_entity_poly.pdbx_seq_one_letter_code
_entity_poly.pdbx_strand_id
1 'polypeptide(L)'
;MGAENMQVKLPHLIRAVRGAGQIVTWVCDPMHGNTIKAPCGLKTRSFDAIRAEVRAFFDVHDQEGSYPGGIHLEMTGQNVTECVGGSRTITYNDLSSRYHTHCDPRLNASQSLELAFIIAERLRKRRLASRKLMGSR
;
A
#
# COMPACT_ATOMS: atom_id res chain seq x y z
N MET A 1 -7.48 0.18 -5.17
CA MET A 1 -7.90 1.11 -6.25
C MET A 1 -6.84 1.25 -7.34
N GLY A 2 -5.57 1.00 -7.03
CA GLY A 2 -4.43 1.42 -7.84
C GLY A 2 -4.05 2.86 -7.53
N ALA A 3 -2.75 3.18 -7.61
CA ALA A 3 -2.20 4.47 -7.18
C ALA A 3 -2.84 5.68 -7.89
N GLU A 4 -3.00 5.61 -9.22
CA GLU A 4 -3.57 6.71 -10.03
C GLU A 4 -5.02 6.97 -9.67
N ASN A 5 -5.84 5.91 -9.65
CA ASN A 5 -7.25 6.01 -9.26
C ASN A 5 -7.43 6.49 -7.82
N MET A 6 -6.51 6.15 -6.92
CA MET A 6 -6.57 6.60 -5.53
C MET A 6 -6.46 8.13 -5.44
N GLN A 7 -5.52 8.73 -6.18
CA GLN A 7 -5.35 10.19 -6.21
C GLN A 7 -6.59 10.91 -6.76
N VAL A 8 -7.28 10.31 -7.73
CA VAL A 8 -8.46 10.93 -8.37
C VAL A 8 -9.72 10.73 -7.52
N LYS A 9 -9.96 9.52 -7.02
CA LYS A 9 -11.27 9.13 -6.48
C LYS A 9 -11.39 9.26 -4.97
N LEU A 10 -10.33 8.95 -4.22
CA LEU A 10 -10.38 8.96 -2.75
C LEU A 10 -10.70 10.35 -2.15
N PRO A 11 -10.21 11.49 -2.69
CA PRO A 11 -10.58 12.81 -2.18
C PRO A 11 -12.10 13.05 -2.15
N HIS A 12 -12.81 12.63 -3.20
CA HIS A 12 -14.26 12.78 -3.29
C HIS A 12 -14.99 11.97 -2.21
N LEU A 13 -14.53 10.74 -1.95
CA LEU A 13 -15.10 9.88 -0.90
C LEU A 13 -14.87 10.49 0.49
N ILE A 14 -13.66 10.98 0.77
CA ILE A 14 -13.34 11.63 2.05
C ILE A 14 -14.26 12.83 2.30
N ARG A 15 -14.44 13.69 1.30
CA ARG A 15 -15.31 14.88 1.41
C ARG A 15 -16.77 14.50 1.59
N ALA A 16 -17.26 13.48 0.88
CA ALA A 16 -18.64 13.01 1.00
C ALA A 16 -18.92 12.44 2.41
N VAL A 17 -18.06 11.56 2.92
CA VAL A 17 -18.18 10.97 4.26
C VAL A 17 -18.12 12.07 5.34
N ARG A 18 -17.21 13.03 5.19
CA ARG A 18 -17.13 14.22 6.07
C ARG A 18 -18.41 15.05 6.03
N GLY A 19 -18.95 15.31 4.83
CA GLY A 19 -20.20 16.05 4.66
C GLY A 19 -21.40 15.35 5.30
N ALA A 20 -21.38 14.01 5.35
CA ALA A 20 -22.38 13.19 6.04
C ALA A 20 -22.17 13.11 7.57
N GLY A 21 -21.16 13.80 8.14
CA GLY A 21 -20.87 13.81 9.57
C GLY A 21 -20.38 12.46 10.13
N GLN A 22 -19.94 11.54 9.27
CA GLN A 22 -19.54 10.20 9.69
C GLN A 22 -18.07 10.16 10.09
N ILE A 23 -17.78 9.43 11.17
CA ILE A 23 -16.41 9.16 11.64
C ILE A 23 -16.07 7.72 11.26
N VAL A 24 -15.07 7.56 10.39
CA VAL A 24 -14.66 6.25 9.87
C VAL A 24 -13.15 6.05 9.98
N THR A 25 -12.73 4.79 10.01
CA THR A 25 -11.32 4.42 9.83
C THR A 25 -11.05 4.16 8.36
N TRP A 26 -10.23 5.00 7.75
CA TRP A 26 -9.76 4.79 6.38
C TRP A 26 -8.65 3.74 6.37
N VAL A 27 -8.85 2.66 5.63
CA VAL A 27 -7.86 1.58 5.47
C VAL A 27 -7.54 1.41 4.00
N CYS A 28 -6.26 1.39 3.66
CA CYS A 28 -5.80 1.12 2.30
C CYS A 28 -5.52 -0.37 2.12
N ASP A 29 -6.14 -0.97 1.11
CA ASP A 29 -5.74 -2.25 0.55
C ASP A 29 -4.99 -2.01 -0.77
N PRO A 30 -3.65 -2.02 -0.74
CA PRO A 30 -2.82 -1.81 -1.93
C PRO A 30 -2.61 -3.12 -2.72
N MET A 31 -3.29 -4.22 -2.37
CA MET A 31 -3.03 -5.53 -2.94
C MET A 31 -3.96 -5.80 -4.12
N HIS A 32 -5.27 -5.83 -3.87
CA HIS A 32 -6.26 -6.32 -4.84
C HIS A 32 -6.42 -5.43 -6.07
N GLY A 33 -6.16 -4.13 -5.95
CA GLY A 33 -6.20 -3.20 -7.07
C GLY A 33 -5.01 -3.30 -8.04
N ASN A 34 -3.94 -4.03 -7.69
CA ASN A 34 -2.67 -4.04 -8.42
C ASN A 34 -2.31 -5.43 -8.98
N THR A 35 -3.28 -6.35 -9.07
CA THR A 35 -3.05 -7.69 -9.62
C THR A 35 -2.95 -7.66 -11.13
N ILE A 36 -1.90 -8.26 -11.67
CA ILE A 36 -1.64 -8.43 -13.10
C ILE A 36 -1.37 -9.90 -13.43
N LYS A 37 -1.42 -10.26 -14.71
CA LYS A 37 -1.02 -11.58 -15.19
C LYS A 37 0.36 -11.51 -15.82
N ALA A 38 1.30 -12.28 -15.30
CA ALA A 38 2.66 -12.38 -15.84
C ALA A 38 2.67 -13.12 -17.20
N PRO A 39 3.72 -12.97 -18.02
CA PRO A 39 3.85 -13.68 -19.29
C PRO A 39 3.76 -15.22 -19.16
N CYS A 40 4.22 -15.76 -18.03
CA CYS A 40 4.13 -17.19 -17.70
C CYS A 40 2.72 -17.65 -17.30
N GLY A 41 1.72 -16.76 -17.29
CA GLY A 41 0.33 -17.04 -16.99
C GLY A 41 -0.05 -16.95 -15.51
N LEU A 42 0.92 -16.86 -14.60
CA LEU A 42 0.69 -16.69 -13.17
C LEU A 42 0.17 -15.27 -12.85
N LYS A 43 -0.74 -15.16 -11.89
CA LYS A 43 -1.06 -13.87 -11.29
C LYS A 43 0.14 -13.37 -10.50
N THR A 44 0.40 -12.08 -10.52
CA THR A 44 1.40 -11.44 -9.65
C THR A 44 0.99 -10.00 -9.37
N ARG A 45 1.71 -9.34 -8.47
CA ARG A 45 1.57 -7.93 -8.17
C ARG A 45 2.96 -7.31 -8.17
N SER A 46 3.06 -6.10 -8.71
CA SER A 46 4.30 -5.32 -8.64
C SER A 46 4.43 -4.69 -7.26
N PHE A 47 5.54 -4.97 -6.57
CA PHE A 47 5.84 -4.32 -5.30
C PHE A 47 5.88 -2.78 -5.43
N ASP A 48 6.35 -2.27 -6.57
CA ASP A 48 6.36 -0.82 -6.82
C ASP A 48 4.95 -0.24 -6.96
N ALA A 49 4.02 -0.96 -7.58
CA ALA A 49 2.63 -0.54 -7.68
C ALA A 49 1.95 -0.53 -6.30
N ILE A 50 2.17 -1.59 -5.49
CA ILE A 50 1.71 -1.66 -4.10
C ILE A 50 2.24 -0.47 -3.30
N ARG A 51 3.55 -0.21 -3.38
CA ARG A 51 4.21 0.93 -2.71
C ARG A 51 3.66 2.27 -3.18
N ALA A 52 3.42 2.42 -4.48
CA ALA A 52 2.87 3.65 -5.05
C ALA A 52 1.45 3.92 -4.54
N GLU A 53 0.60 2.89 -4.41
CA GLU A 53 -0.75 3.06 -3.86
C GLU A 53 -0.71 3.43 -2.37
N VAL A 54 0.16 2.82 -1.57
CA VAL A 54 0.36 3.23 -0.17
C VAL A 54 0.82 4.69 -0.10
N ARG A 55 1.74 5.13 -0.95
CA ARG A 55 2.17 6.54 -0.99
C ARG A 55 1.01 7.48 -1.34
N ALA A 56 0.26 7.16 -2.39
CA ALA A 56 -0.91 7.92 -2.82
C ALA A 56 -1.97 8.04 -1.71
N PHE A 57 -2.20 6.95 -0.96
CA PHE A 57 -3.11 6.96 0.20
C PHE A 57 -2.71 8.00 1.24
N PHE A 58 -1.44 8.02 1.65
CA PHE A 58 -0.94 9.01 2.59
C PHE A 58 -1.00 10.43 2.01
N ASP A 59 -0.61 10.62 0.74
CA ASP A 59 -0.61 11.92 0.08
C ASP A 59 -2.03 12.51 0.00
N VAL A 60 -3.03 11.71 -0.36
CA VAL A 60 -4.44 12.14 -0.36
C VAL A 60 -4.91 12.52 1.03
N HIS A 61 -4.58 11.73 2.05
CA HIS A 61 -4.95 12.07 3.43
C HIS A 61 -4.25 13.34 3.94
N ASP A 62 -2.99 13.56 3.57
CA ASP A 62 -2.24 14.80 3.85
C ASP A 62 -2.95 16.01 3.18
N GLN A 63 -3.33 15.89 1.91
CA GLN A 63 -4.02 16.95 1.14
C GLN A 63 -5.43 17.25 1.68
N GLU A 64 -6.20 16.22 2.01
CA GLU A 64 -7.57 16.37 2.51
C GLU A 64 -7.64 16.68 4.00
N GLY A 65 -6.51 16.81 4.70
CA GLY A 65 -6.47 17.06 6.14
C GLY A 65 -7.16 15.95 6.95
N SER A 66 -7.07 14.71 6.49
CA SER A 66 -7.71 13.54 7.12
C SER A 66 -6.67 12.53 7.63
N TYR A 67 -7.15 11.45 8.26
CA TYR A 67 -6.29 10.49 8.95
C TYR A 67 -6.16 9.17 8.17
N PRO A 68 -4.94 8.75 7.76
CA PRO A 68 -4.69 7.44 7.16
C PRO A 68 -4.70 6.39 8.27
N GLY A 69 -5.85 5.71 8.44
CA GLY A 69 -6.15 4.88 9.60
C GLY A 69 -5.48 3.51 9.64
N GLY A 70 -5.13 2.93 8.50
CA GLY A 70 -4.47 1.63 8.47
C GLY A 70 -4.16 1.12 7.07
N ILE A 71 -3.44 0.00 7.00
CA ILE A 71 -3.11 -0.73 5.77
C ILE A 71 -3.55 -2.19 5.95
N HIS A 72 -4.19 -2.76 4.93
CA HIS A 72 -4.61 -4.16 4.86
C HIS A 72 -3.75 -4.88 3.82
N LEU A 73 -3.07 -5.97 4.20
CA LEU A 73 -2.12 -6.66 3.33
C LEU A 73 -2.39 -8.17 3.28
N GLU A 74 -2.07 -8.76 2.14
CA GLU A 74 -1.89 -10.21 1.99
C GLU A 74 -0.39 -10.53 2.04
N MET A 75 0.05 -11.21 3.09
CA MET A 75 1.46 -11.48 3.32
C MET A 75 1.70 -12.87 3.91
N THR A 76 2.94 -13.33 3.82
CA THR A 76 3.41 -14.56 4.46
C THR A 76 4.84 -14.39 4.98
N GLY A 77 5.14 -15.03 6.11
CA GLY A 77 6.51 -15.11 6.64
C GLY A 77 7.43 -16.03 5.83
N GLN A 78 6.88 -16.78 4.87
CA GLN A 78 7.63 -17.69 4.02
C GLN A 78 8.42 -16.94 2.93
N ASN A 79 9.56 -17.50 2.53
CA ASN A 79 10.36 -16.98 1.43
C ASN A 79 9.77 -17.44 0.08
N VAL A 80 8.67 -16.79 -0.33
CA VAL A 80 7.94 -17.03 -1.58
C VAL A 80 8.29 -16.01 -2.66
N THR A 81 8.01 -16.36 -3.93
CA THR A 81 8.23 -15.51 -5.10
C THR A 81 6.91 -15.16 -5.79
N GLU A 82 5.91 -14.72 -5.02
CA GLU A 82 4.55 -14.48 -5.53
C GLU A 82 4.36 -13.07 -6.12
N CYS A 83 5.00 -12.05 -5.52
CA CYS A 83 5.01 -10.66 -6.00
C CYS A 83 6.38 -10.29 -6.59
N VAL A 84 6.38 -9.61 -7.75
CA VAL A 84 7.60 -9.13 -8.42
C VAL A 84 8.15 -7.84 -7.82
N GLY A 85 9.45 -7.62 -7.95
CA GLY A 85 10.16 -6.46 -7.42
C GLY A 85 10.52 -6.58 -5.94
N GLY A 86 10.62 -5.44 -5.27
CA GLY A 86 11.20 -5.31 -3.93
C GLY A 86 12.73 -5.40 -3.94
N SER A 87 13.34 -5.25 -2.78
CA SER A 87 14.81 -5.25 -2.59
C SER A 87 15.57 -6.47 -3.13
N ARG A 88 14.90 -7.62 -3.27
CA ARG A 88 15.50 -8.85 -3.84
C ARG A 88 15.28 -9.01 -5.35
N THR A 89 14.65 -8.03 -6.00
CA THR A 89 14.40 -7.98 -7.45
C THR A 89 13.81 -9.27 -8.01
N ILE A 90 12.68 -9.71 -7.46
CA ILE A 90 11.97 -10.88 -7.99
C ILE A 90 11.44 -10.55 -9.38
N THR A 91 11.81 -11.34 -10.39
CA THR A 91 11.38 -11.17 -11.77
C THR A 91 10.23 -12.12 -12.11
N TYR A 92 9.65 -11.99 -13.31
CA TYR A 92 8.62 -12.93 -13.78
C TYR A 92 9.13 -14.37 -13.89
N ASN A 93 10.42 -14.57 -14.15
CA ASN A 93 11.02 -15.91 -14.27
C ASN A 93 11.11 -16.60 -12.90
N ASP A 94 11.29 -15.83 -11.83
CA ASP A 94 11.41 -16.34 -10.47
C ASP A 94 10.08 -16.81 -9.88
N LEU A 95 8.94 -16.39 -10.48
CA LEU A 95 7.61 -16.71 -9.96
C LEU A 95 7.40 -18.21 -9.81
N SER A 96 7.83 -19.00 -10.79
CA SER A 96 7.64 -20.46 -10.80
C SER A 96 8.44 -21.21 -9.72
N SER A 97 9.43 -20.57 -9.09
CA SER A 97 10.32 -21.22 -8.12
C SER A 97 9.61 -21.58 -6.82
N ARG A 98 8.79 -20.65 -6.29
CA ARG A 98 8.15 -20.76 -4.97
C ARG A 98 6.77 -20.10 -4.94
N TYR A 99 5.96 -20.39 -5.95
CA TYR A 99 4.55 -19.99 -6.00
C TYR A 99 3.70 -21.00 -5.24
N HIS A 100 3.32 -20.68 -4.01
CA HIS A 100 2.65 -21.65 -3.10
C HIS A 100 1.20 -21.28 -2.78
N THR A 101 0.65 -20.25 -3.42
CA THR A 101 -0.74 -19.83 -3.28
C THR A 101 -1.58 -20.33 -4.45
N HIS A 102 -2.82 -20.72 -4.18
CA HIS A 102 -3.83 -21.01 -5.19
C HIS A 102 -4.74 -19.81 -5.48
N CYS A 103 -4.70 -18.79 -4.61
CA CYS A 103 -5.55 -17.61 -4.70
C CYS A 103 -4.74 -16.45 -5.29
N ASP A 104 -4.49 -15.42 -4.48
CA ASP A 104 -3.79 -14.22 -4.90
C ASP A 104 -2.33 -14.19 -4.38
N PRO A 105 -1.44 -13.47 -5.07
CA PRO A 105 -0.01 -13.43 -4.75
C PRO A 105 0.28 -12.58 -3.51
N ARG A 106 0.99 -13.15 -2.54
CA ARG A 106 1.27 -12.51 -1.24
C ARG A 106 2.64 -11.84 -1.22
N LEU A 107 2.79 -10.80 -0.40
CA LEU A 107 4.11 -10.29 -0.05
C LEU A 107 4.87 -11.33 0.76
N ASN A 108 6.14 -11.57 0.41
CA ASN A 108 7.03 -12.35 1.27
C ASN A 108 7.52 -11.53 2.47
N ALA A 109 8.25 -12.16 3.39
CA ALA A 109 8.73 -11.51 4.61
C ALA A 109 9.58 -10.25 4.34
N SER A 110 10.50 -10.30 3.37
CA SER A 110 11.37 -9.17 3.03
C SER A 110 10.58 -7.99 2.47
N GLN A 111 9.68 -8.24 1.51
CA GLN A 111 8.82 -7.21 0.94
C GLN A 111 7.87 -6.61 1.99
N SER A 112 7.33 -7.44 2.89
CA SER A 112 6.45 -6.99 3.97
C SER A 112 7.19 -6.05 4.94
N LEU A 113 8.42 -6.40 5.31
CA LEU A 113 9.25 -5.58 6.18
C LEU A 113 9.67 -4.27 5.50
N GLU A 114 10.04 -4.32 4.22
CA GLU A 114 10.36 -3.14 3.42
C GLU A 114 9.19 -2.14 3.39
N LEU A 115 7.97 -2.64 3.13
CA LEU A 115 6.77 -1.81 3.15
C LEU A 115 6.47 -1.23 4.54
N ALA A 116 6.69 -1.99 5.60
CA ALA A 116 6.53 -1.52 6.97
C ALA A 116 7.46 -0.34 7.30
N PHE A 117 8.73 -0.39 6.87
CA PHE A 117 9.65 0.73 7.06
C PHE A 117 9.21 1.99 6.31
N ILE A 118 8.70 1.85 5.08
CA ILE A 118 8.17 2.98 4.29
C ILE A 118 6.97 3.63 5.00
N ILE A 119 6.05 2.82 5.53
CA ILE A 119 4.89 3.30 6.30
C ILE A 119 5.35 4.00 7.58
N ALA A 120 6.29 3.41 8.32
CA ALA A 120 6.83 3.97 9.55
C ALA A 120 7.49 5.34 9.31
N GLU A 121 8.22 5.50 8.20
CA GLU A 121 8.81 6.78 7.82
C GLU A 121 7.74 7.86 7.58
N ARG A 122 6.67 7.54 6.83
CA ARG A 122 5.55 8.47 6.59
C ARG A 122 4.86 8.89 7.90
N LEU A 123 4.58 7.92 8.78
CA LEU A 123 3.98 8.20 10.09
C LEU A 123 4.89 9.06 10.97
N ARG A 124 6.19 8.78 11.00
CA ARG A 124 7.18 9.59 11.73
C ARG A 124 7.21 11.02 11.20
N LYS A 125 7.24 11.22 9.87
CA LYS A 125 7.23 12.55 9.24
C LYS A 125 5.99 13.36 9.64
N ARG A 126 4.80 12.75 9.57
CA ARG A 126 3.54 13.37 10.00
C ARG A 126 3.58 13.77 11.49
N ARG A 127 4.05 12.87 12.36
CA ARG A 127 4.17 13.15 13.80
C ARG A 127 5.09 14.34 14.09
N LEU A 128 6.23 14.43 13.40
CA LEU A 128 7.17 15.54 13.57
C LEU A 128 6.59 16.87 13.05
N ALA A 129 5.92 16.87 11.89
CA ALA A 129 5.25 18.04 11.35
C ALA A 129 4.16 18.58 12.30
N SER A 130 3.35 17.69 12.86
CA SER A 130 2.31 18.04 13.85
C SER A 130 2.90 18.65 15.14
N ARG A 131 4.02 18.10 15.67
CA ARG A 131 4.70 18.68 16.83
C ARG A 131 5.27 20.08 16.55
N LYS A 132 5.83 20.30 15.36
CA LYS A 132 6.35 21.63 14.97
C LYS A 132 5.23 22.68 14.93
N LEU A 133 4.05 22.33 14.41
CA LEU A 133 2.87 23.20 14.40
C LEU A 133 2.34 23.54 15.80
N MET A 134 2.45 22.60 16.76
CA MET A 134 2.01 22.82 18.14
C MET A 134 3.02 23.60 19.00
N GLY A 135 4.32 23.48 18.73
CA GLY A 135 5.38 24.20 19.47
C GLY A 135 5.69 25.61 18.95
N SER A 136 5.02 26.05 17.89
CA SER A 136 5.11 27.41 17.33
C SER A 136 3.94 28.32 17.74
N ARG A 137 3.17 27.90 18.75
CA ARG A 137 2.15 28.69 19.44
C ARG A 137 2.62 28.94 20.86
#